data_AF-A0A8T5H2M0-F1
#
_entry.id   AF-A0A8T5H2M0-F1
#
_cell.length_a   1.000
_cell.length_b   1.000
_cell.length_c   1.000
_cell.angle_alpha   90.00
_cell.angle_beta   90.00
_cell.angle_gamma   90.00
#
_symmetry.space_group_name_H-M   'P 1'
#
loop_
_entity.id
_entity.type
_entity.pdbx_description
1 polymer ?
#
loop_
_entity_poly.entity_id
_entity_poly.type
_entity_poly.pdbx_seq_one_letter_code
_entity_poly.pdbx_strand_id
1 'polypeptide(L)'
;MKKGSANMWWIIIGAVIALVVMIILMVMFTGKSGALEGELLKCESKGGTCMTVDKCDTAKGTISGVFSCTNELEKCCFAGK
;
A
#
# COMPACT_ATOMS: atom_id res chain seq x y z
N MET A 1 14.96 -1.59 -53.06
CA MET A 1 15.59 -0.61 -52.16
C MET A 1 15.05 -0.80 -50.74
N LYS A 2 15.96 -1.01 -49.77
CA LYS A 2 15.82 -0.96 -48.30
C LYS A 2 14.42 -0.76 -47.70
N LYS A 3 13.65 -1.84 -47.49
CA LYS A 3 12.63 -1.95 -46.42
C LYS A 3 13.28 -2.59 -45.18
N GLY A 4 14.25 -1.90 -44.59
CA GLY A 4 14.98 -2.37 -43.40
C GLY A 4 15.21 -1.28 -42.36
N SER A 5 15.24 -0.01 -42.80
CA SER A 5 15.50 1.13 -41.91
C SER A 5 14.27 1.61 -41.14
N ALA A 6 13.05 1.47 -41.69
CA ALA A 6 11.83 1.94 -41.02
C ALA A 6 11.50 1.12 -39.76
N ASN A 7 11.66 -0.21 -39.82
CA ASN A 7 11.37 -1.08 -38.67
C ASN A 7 12.34 -0.84 -37.52
N MET A 8 13.61 -0.55 -37.81
CA MET A 8 14.63 -0.36 -36.78
C MET A 8 14.36 0.89 -35.93
N TRP A 9 13.92 1.99 -36.55
CA TRP A 9 13.61 3.24 -35.85
C TRP A 9 12.32 3.15 -35.02
N TRP A 10 11.29 2.47 -35.53
CA TRP A 10 10.05 2.23 -34.78
C TRP A 10 10.26 1.34 -33.55
N ILE A 11 11.15 0.34 -33.64
CA ILE A 11 11.51 -0.52 -32.50
C ILE A 11 12.19 0.30 -31.39
N ILE A 12 13.08 1.22 -31.75
CA ILE A 12 13.74 2.11 -30.78
C ILE A 12 12.72 3.01 -30.09
N ILE A 13 11.81 3.62 -30.85
CA ILE A 13 10.73 4.45 -30.31
C ILE A 13 9.84 3.63 -29.36
N GLY A 14 9.45 2.42 -29.75
CA GLY A 14 8.65 1.52 -28.93
C GLY A 14 9.34 1.16 -27.60
N ALA A 15 10.65 0.89 -27.64
CA ALA A 15 11.44 0.59 -26.44
C ALA A 15 11.51 1.78 -25.48
N VAL A 16 11.72 3.00 -26.00
CA VAL A 16 11.75 4.21 -25.18
C VAL A 16 10.40 4.49 -24.55
N ILE A 17 9.30 4.40 -25.31
CA ILE A 17 7.94 4.60 -24.79
C ILE A 17 7.62 3.55 -23.72
N ALA A 18 7.93 2.28 -23.96
CA ALA A 18 7.70 1.22 -22.98
C ALA A 18 8.46 1.47 -21.67
N LEU A 19 9.72 1.93 -21.76
CA LEU A 19 10.52 2.27 -20.58
C LEU A 19 9.92 3.45 -19.81
N VAL A 20 9.51 4.51 -20.51
CA VAL A 20 8.86 5.68 -19.88
C VAL A 20 7.55 5.29 -19.20
N VAL A 21 6.70 4.50 -19.86
CA VAL A 21 5.44 4.03 -19.27
C VAL A 21 5.69 3.20 -18.02
N MET A 22 6.69 2.30 -18.03
CA MET A 22 7.08 1.53 -16.84
C MET A 22 7.46 2.42 -15.67
N ILE A 23 8.26 3.46 -15.89
CA ILE A 23 8.65 4.42 -14.84
C ILE A 23 7.43 5.20 -14.31
N ILE A 24 6.54 5.66 -15.20
CA ILE A 24 5.32 6.37 -14.79
C ILE A 24 4.44 5.47 -13.93
N LEU A 25 4.26 4.20 -14.31
CA LEU A 25 3.51 3.24 -13.51
C LEU A 25 4.19 2.99 -12.17
N MET A 26 5.52 2.84 -12.12
CA MET A 26 6.24 2.69 -10.85
C MET A 26 6.03 3.90 -9.94
N VAL A 27 6.16 5.14 -10.43
CA VAL A 27 5.92 6.35 -9.61
C VAL A 27 4.44 6.46 -9.20
N MET A 28 3.53 6.13 -10.13
CA MET A 28 2.12 5.79 -9.95
C MET A 28 1.84 4.98 -8.69
N PHE A 29 2.40 3.78 -8.71
CA PHE A 29 2.23 2.78 -7.68
C PHE A 29 2.99 3.17 -6.43
N THR A 30 4.24 3.64 -6.47
CA THR A 30 4.95 4.05 -5.25
C THR A 30 4.22 5.16 -4.49
N GLY A 31 3.62 6.12 -5.19
CA GLY A 31 2.85 7.20 -4.54
C GLY A 31 1.54 6.77 -3.89
N LYS A 32 0.88 5.70 -4.39
CA LYS A 32 -0.38 5.18 -3.82
C LYS A 32 -0.21 3.91 -2.98
N SER A 33 0.76 3.05 -3.30
CA SER A 33 1.12 1.85 -2.56
C SER A 33 1.65 2.20 -1.17
N GLY A 34 2.45 3.26 -1.02
CA GLY A 34 2.86 3.70 0.32
C GLY A 34 1.67 4.13 1.20
N ALA A 35 0.62 4.71 0.60
CA ALA A 35 -0.62 5.02 1.31
C ALA A 35 -1.47 3.75 1.58
N LEU A 36 -1.49 2.78 0.65
CA LEU A 36 -2.17 1.49 0.82
C LEU A 36 -1.48 0.61 1.87
N GLU A 37 -0.15 0.60 1.96
CA GLU A 37 0.62 -0.08 2.99
C GLU A 37 0.33 0.52 4.36
N GLY A 38 0.24 1.85 4.45
CA GLY A 38 -0.21 2.55 5.64
C GLY A 38 -1.66 2.25 6.02
N GLU A 39 -2.57 2.19 5.06
CA GLU A 39 -3.99 1.84 5.28
C GLU A 39 -4.21 0.37 5.66
N LEU A 40 -3.46 -0.58 5.08
CA LEU A 40 -3.53 -2.01 5.39
C LEU A 40 -3.02 -2.32 6.80
N LEU A 41 -2.13 -1.49 7.34
CA LEU A 41 -1.62 -1.60 8.70
C LEU A 41 -2.52 -0.91 9.73
N LYS A 42 -3.56 -0.16 9.32
CA LYS A 42 -4.51 0.43 10.27
C LYS A 42 -5.36 -0.65 10.92
N CYS A 43 -5.51 -0.52 12.23
CA CYS A 43 -6.37 -1.39 13.03
C CYS A 43 -7.82 -1.47 12.50
N GLU A 44 -8.37 -0.33 12.08
CA GLU A 44 -9.73 -0.22 11.53
C GLU A 44 -9.94 -1.04 10.26
N SER A 45 -8.94 -1.08 9.36
CA SER A 45 -8.99 -1.86 8.12
C SER A 45 -9.10 -3.37 8.36
N LYS A 46 -8.69 -3.83 9.55
CA LYS A 46 -8.74 -5.23 9.98
C LYS A 46 -10.00 -5.57 10.77
N GLY A 47 -10.90 -4.60 10.99
CA GLY A 47 -12.09 -4.75 11.82
C GLY A 47 -11.81 -4.66 13.32
N GLY A 48 -10.65 -4.13 13.72
CA GLY A 48 -10.35 -3.79 15.10
C GLY A 48 -10.65 -2.31 15.40
N THR A 49 -10.58 -1.94 16.67
CA THR A 49 -10.74 -0.54 17.12
C THR A 49 -9.50 -0.12 17.90
N CYS A 50 -8.98 1.07 17.58
CA CYS A 50 -7.91 1.69 18.36
C CYS A 50 -8.47 2.18 19.69
N MET A 51 -7.92 1.66 20.78
CA MET A 51 -8.27 2.08 22.13
C MET A 51 -7.11 1.83 23.09
N THR A 52 -7.20 2.36 24.30
CA THR A 52 -6.22 2.07 25.35
C THR A 52 -6.32 0.60 25.80
N VAL A 53 -5.21 0.08 26.32
CA VAL A 53 -5.12 -1.29 26.85
C VAL A 53 -6.22 -1.58 27.87
N ASP A 54 -6.48 -0.63 28.77
CA ASP A 54 -7.51 -0.69 29.81
C ASP A 54 -8.94 -0.85 29.25
N LYS A 55 -9.26 -0.09 28.20
CA LYS A 55 -10.56 -0.16 27.50
C LYS A 55 -10.72 -1.49 26.76
N CYS A 56 -9.63 -2.01 26.19
CA CYS A 56 -9.65 -3.29 25.50
C CYS A 56 -9.86 -4.47 26.46
N ASP A 57 -9.17 -4.45 27.61
CA ASP A 57 -9.31 -5.46 28.67
C ASP A 57 -10.74 -5.47 29.24
N THR A 58 -11.31 -4.29 29.50
CA THR A 58 -12.71 -4.13 29.92
C THR A 58 -13.68 -4.72 28.90
N ALA A 59 -13.40 -4.59 27.61
CA ALA A 59 -14.19 -5.14 26.52
C ALA A 59 -13.92 -6.64 26.27
N LYS A 60 -13.08 -7.31 27.07
CA LYS A 60 -12.58 -8.67 26.83
C LYS A 60 -12.01 -8.86 25.42
N GLY A 61 -11.42 -7.80 24.87
CA GLY A 61 -10.82 -7.80 23.55
C GLY A 61 -9.39 -8.36 23.55
N THR A 62 -8.91 -8.75 22.37
CA THR A 62 -7.51 -9.15 22.17
C THR A 62 -6.71 -8.01 21.58
N ILE A 63 -5.57 -7.70 22.19
CA ILE A 63 -4.66 -6.65 21.71
C ILE A 63 -3.70 -7.24 20.67
N SER A 64 -3.54 -6.56 19.54
CA SER A 64 -2.52 -6.89 18.54
C SER A 64 -1.57 -5.72 18.33
N GLY A 65 -0.26 -6.01 18.41
CA GLY A 65 0.81 -5.03 18.18
C GLY A 65 1.26 -4.92 16.73
N VAL A 66 0.65 -5.68 15.82
CA VAL A 66 1.02 -5.71 14.39
C VAL A 66 0.38 -4.54 13.62
N PHE A 67 -0.70 -3.96 14.17
CA PHE A 67 -1.44 -2.88 13.53
C PHE A 67 -1.17 -1.56 14.25
N SER A 68 -1.00 -0.50 13.46
CA SER A 68 -0.72 0.84 13.95
C SER A 68 -2.02 1.60 14.19
N CYS A 69 -2.04 2.33 15.31
CA CYS A 69 -3.05 3.33 15.64
C CYS A 69 -2.43 4.73 15.49
N THR A 70 -3.26 5.74 15.20
CA THR A 70 -2.79 7.13 15.03
C THR A 70 -2.14 7.67 16.30
N ASN A 71 -2.60 7.22 17.47
CA ASN A 71 -2.04 7.58 18.76
C ASN A 71 -1.13 6.46 19.29
N GLU A 72 0.06 6.84 19.76
CA GLU A 72 1.07 5.93 20.35
C GLU A 72 0.60 5.24 21.65
N LEU A 73 -0.35 5.85 22.36
CA LEU A 73 -0.97 5.31 23.58
C LEU A 73 -2.10 4.31 23.31
N GLU A 74 -2.58 4.24 22.06
CA GLU A 74 -3.66 3.35 21.65
C GLU A 74 -3.09 2.10 20.98
N LYS A 75 -3.70 0.96 21.30
CA LYS A 75 -3.37 -0.32 20.68
C LYS A 75 -4.57 -0.82 19.89
N CYS A 76 -4.28 -1.64 18.89
CA CYS A 76 -5.33 -2.26 18.13
C CYS A 76 -6.02 -3.34 18.95
N CYS A 77 -7.31 -3.14 19.24
CA CYS A 77 -8.13 -4.07 20.01
C CYS A 77 -9.16 -4.76 19.10
N PHE A 78 -9.17 -6.08 19.12
CA PHE A 78 -10.22 -6.89 18.51
C PHE A 78 -11.19 -7.30 19.60
N ALA A 79 -12.37 -6.67 19.64
CA ALA A 79 -13.44 -7.09 20.54
C ALA A 79 -13.89 -8.50 20.14
N GLY A 80 -13.51 -9.50 20.93
CA GLY A 80 -14.08 -10.84 20.82
C GLY A 80 -15.55 -10.74 21.21
N LYS A 81 -16.44 -11.04 20.28
CA LYS A 81 -17.85 -11.28 20.61
C LYS A 81 -17.98 -12.51 21.50
#